data_AF-A0A2V8X0F6-F1
#
_entry.id   AF-A0A2V8X0F6-F1
#
_cell.length_a   1.000
_cell.length_b   1.000
_cell.length_c   1.000
_cell.angle_alpha   90.00
_cell.angle_beta   90.00
_cell.angle_gamma   90.00
#
_symmetry.space_group_name_H-M   'P 1'
#
loop_
_entity.id
_entity.type
_entity.pdbx_description
1 polymer ?
#
loop_
_entity_poly.entity_id
_entity_poly.type
_entity_poly.pdbx_seq_one_letter_code
_entity_poly.pdbx_strand_id
1 'polypeptide(L)'
;MGAGLLTGALLARKGFYRLHAVCQSAIVLLNLAVIALAMFPSFHRQVSPQLRGKIGKPYYALASAHAALGVIAEIGGLYILLAAGTSLLPRRLRLTRYKLWMRIVLAAWWLALLLGLATYARWYVPLR
;
A
#
# COMPACT_ATOMS: atom_id res chain seq x y z
N MET A 1 -6.73 -8.06 3.06
CA MET A 1 -5.37 -7.45 3.05
C MET A 1 -5.01 -6.77 4.37
N GLY A 2 -5.74 -5.75 4.84
CA GLY A 2 -5.42 -5.04 6.10
C GLY A 2 -5.28 -5.94 7.34
N ALA A 3 -6.19 -6.91 7.53
CA ALA A 3 -6.08 -7.90 8.61
C ALA A 3 -4.80 -8.75 8.52
N GLY A 4 -4.35 -9.07 7.30
CA GLY A 4 -3.09 -9.79 7.08
C GLY A 4 -1.88 -8.97 7.53
N LEU A 5 -1.88 -7.66 7.26
CA LEU A 5 -0.79 -6.76 7.69
C LEU A 5 -0.68 -6.72 9.21
N LEU A 6 -1.81 -6.64 9.92
CA LEU A 6 -1.84 -6.72 11.38
C LEU A 6 -1.40 -8.09 11.89
N THR A 7 -1.85 -9.16 11.26
CA THR A 7 -1.46 -10.53 11.62
C THR A 7 0.06 -10.69 11.50
N GLY A 8 0.66 -10.25 10.40
CA GLY A 8 2.10 -10.28 10.25
C GLY A 8 2.82 -9.38 11.28
N ALA A 9 2.29 -8.21 11.63
CA ALA A 9 2.85 -7.37 12.69
C ALA A 9 2.82 -8.08 14.07
N LEU A 10 1.74 -8.80 14.38
CA LEU A 10 1.63 -9.62 15.58
C LEU A 10 2.63 -10.78 15.58
N LEU A 11 2.80 -11.47 14.44
CA LEU A 11 3.79 -12.53 14.30
C LEU A 11 5.21 -12.03 14.58
N ALA A 12 5.58 -10.85 14.07
CA ALA A 12 6.87 -10.24 14.36
C ALA A 12 7.03 -9.87 15.85
N ARG A 13 5.98 -9.35 16.50
CA ARG A 13 6.01 -9.04 17.94
C ARG A 13 6.17 -10.29 18.81
N LYS A 14 5.64 -11.42 18.36
CA LYS A 14 5.77 -12.73 19.02
C LYS A 14 7.08 -13.45 18.69
N GLY A 15 7.97 -12.84 17.88
CA GLY A 15 9.26 -13.43 17.48
C GLY A 15 9.20 -14.43 16.32
N PHE A 16 8.02 -14.66 15.73
CA PHE A 16 7.86 -15.56 14.58
C PHE A 16 8.25 -14.89 13.26
N TYR A 17 9.52 -14.54 13.11
CA TYR A 17 10.00 -13.73 11.99
C TYR A 17 9.88 -14.41 10.61
N ARG A 18 10.04 -15.74 10.54
CA ARG A 18 9.85 -16.47 9.27
C ARG A 18 8.39 -16.42 8.79
N LEU A 19 7.44 -16.66 9.70
CA LEU A 19 6.01 -16.58 9.38
C LEU A 19 5.59 -15.14 9.05
N HIS A 20 6.12 -14.15 9.78
CA HIS A 20 5.97 -12.74 9.43
C HIS A 20 6.44 -12.46 8.00
N ALA A 21 7.65 -12.90 7.64
CA ALA A 21 8.23 -12.65 6.32
C ALA A 21 7.38 -13.28 5.20
N VAL A 22 6.94 -14.53 5.37
CA VAL A 22 6.05 -15.20 4.39
C VAL A 22 4.72 -14.46 4.27
N CYS A 23 4.09 -14.14 5.40
CA CYS A 23 2.80 -13.44 5.42
C CYS A 23 2.89 -12.06 4.73
N GLN A 24 3.88 -11.25 5.10
CA GLN A 24 4.06 -9.92 4.53
C GLN A 24 4.43 -9.98 3.05
N SER A 25 5.27 -10.94 2.65
CA SER A 25 5.64 -11.11 1.23
C SER A 25 4.43 -11.46 0.39
N ALA A 26 3.60 -12.39 0.84
CA ALA A 26 2.37 -12.75 0.15
C ALA A 26 1.42 -11.54 0.01
N ILE A 27 1.28 -10.72 1.05
CA ILE A 27 0.40 -9.55 1.03
C ILE A 27 0.90 -8.48 0.05
N VAL A 28 2.20 -8.15 0.07
CA VAL A 28 2.79 -7.15 -0.84
C VAL A 28 2.65 -7.63 -2.29
N LEU A 29 3.05 -8.86 -2.60
CA LEU A 29 2.98 -9.38 -3.97
C LEU A 29 1.53 -9.50 -4.48
N LEU A 30 0.60 -9.92 -3.62
CA LEU A 30 -0.83 -9.91 -3.95
C LEU A 30 -1.31 -8.49 -4.24
N ASN A 31 -0.89 -7.50 -3.45
CA ASN A 31 -1.28 -6.12 -3.68
C ASN A 31 -0.73 -5.59 -4.99
N LEU A 32 0.53 -5.88 -5.31
CA LEU A 32 1.14 -5.48 -6.55
C LEU A 32 0.31 -5.98 -7.74
N ALA A 33 -0.14 -7.23 -7.69
CA ALA A 33 -1.04 -7.79 -8.71
C ALA A 33 -2.38 -7.06 -8.75
N VAL A 34 -3.01 -6.78 -7.61
CA VAL A 34 -4.26 -6.01 -7.54
C VAL A 34 -4.10 -4.60 -8.10
N ILE A 35 -2.99 -3.92 -7.78
CA ILE A 35 -2.66 -2.60 -8.31
C ILE A 35 -2.53 -2.67 -9.82
N ALA A 36 -1.71 -3.59 -10.34
CA ALA A 36 -1.42 -3.69 -11.77
C ALA A 36 -2.66 -4.07 -12.60
N LEU A 37 -3.45 -5.03 -12.11
CA LEU A 37 -4.54 -5.64 -12.89
C LEU A 37 -5.89 -4.96 -12.69
N ALA A 38 -6.14 -4.34 -11.55
CA ALA A 38 -7.44 -3.74 -11.23
C ALA A 38 -7.37 -2.24 -10.99
N MET A 39 -6.49 -1.78 -10.10
CA MET A 39 -6.50 -0.37 -9.68
C MET A 39 -5.93 0.56 -10.74
N PHE A 40 -4.80 0.21 -11.36
CA PHE A 40 -4.15 1.03 -12.37
C PHE A 40 -5.02 1.22 -13.62
N PRO A 41 -5.61 0.16 -14.23
CA PRO A 41 -6.52 0.34 -15.36
C PRO A 41 -7.74 1.19 -15.01
N SER A 42 -8.32 0.99 -13.82
CA SER A 42 -9.48 1.76 -13.35
C SER A 42 -9.14 3.25 -13.17
N PHE A 43 -8.02 3.54 -12.51
CA PHE A 43 -7.54 4.92 -12.31
C PHE A 43 -7.23 5.61 -13.64
N HIS A 44 -6.56 4.90 -14.55
CA HIS A 44 -6.20 5.44 -15.87
C HIS A 44 -7.43 5.77 -16.72
N ARG A 45 -8.48 4.93 -16.67
CA ARG A 45 -9.71 5.17 -17.44
C ARG A 45 -10.63 6.21 -16.81
N GLN A 46 -10.76 6.22 -15.48
CA GLN A 46 -11.83 6.96 -14.80
C GLN A 46 -11.36 8.24 -14.10
N VAL A 47 -10.09 8.32 -13.67
CA VAL A 47 -9.58 9.41 -12.83
C VAL A 47 -8.57 10.27 -13.58
N SER A 48 -7.54 9.64 -14.20
CA SER A 48 -6.46 10.31 -14.93
C SER A 48 -6.92 11.34 -15.97
N PRO A 49 -7.92 11.07 -16.82
CA PRO A 49 -8.32 12.00 -17.88
C PRO A 49 -9.01 13.25 -17.31
N GLN A 50 -9.57 13.15 -16.10
CA GLN A 50 -10.42 14.17 -15.49
C GLN A 50 -9.67 14.99 -14.42
N LEU A 51 -8.44 14.58 -14.09
CA LEU A 51 -7.56 15.27 -13.13
C LEU A 51 -7.28 16.72 -13.55
N ARG A 52 -7.10 16.98 -14.86
CA ARG A 52 -6.96 18.33 -15.41
C ARG A 52 -8.32 19.04 -15.35
N GLY A 53 -8.46 19.97 -14.40
CA GLY A 53 -9.65 20.81 -14.24
C GLY A 53 -10.68 20.34 -13.19
N LYS A 54 -10.54 19.14 -12.59
CA LYS A 54 -11.48 18.65 -11.55
C LYS A 54 -10.82 18.16 -10.26
N ILE A 55 -9.51 18.33 -10.08
CA ILE A 55 -8.80 17.91 -8.84
C ILE A 55 -9.37 18.54 -7.56
N GLY A 56 -9.98 19.72 -7.66
CA GLY A 56 -10.66 20.38 -6.54
C GLY A 56 -11.96 19.72 -6.10
N LYS A 57 -12.51 18.77 -6.87
CA LYS A 57 -13.69 18.00 -6.42
C LYS A 57 -13.20 16.88 -5.49
N PRO A 58 -13.85 16.71 -4.31
CA PRO A 58 -13.40 15.77 -3.28
C PRO A 58 -13.24 14.34 -3.79
N TYR A 59 -14.04 13.96 -4.78
CA TYR A 59 -13.97 12.68 -5.48
C TYR A 59 -12.60 12.40 -6.12
N TYR A 60 -12.09 13.31 -6.96
CA TYR A 60 -10.80 13.12 -7.64
C TYR A 60 -9.64 13.32 -6.66
N ALA A 61 -9.79 14.21 -5.69
CA ALA A 61 -8.79 14.44 -4.65
C ALA A 61 -8.56 13.18 -3.80
N LEU A 62 -9.64 12.54 -3.30
CA LEU A 62 -9.55 11.32 -2.50
C LEU A 62 -8.95 10.16 -3.30
N ALA A 63 -9.42 9.94 -4.53
CA ALA A 63 -8.90 8.88 -5.39
C ALA A 63 -7.41 9.09 -5.74
N SER A 64 -6.99 10.33 -5.98
CA SER A 64 -5.59 10.66 -6.28
C SER A 64 -4.69 10.53 -5.05
N ALA A 65 -5.16 10.99 -3.88
CA ALA A 65 -4.45 10.83 -2.62
C ALA A 65 -4.30 9.34 -2.24
N HIS A 66 -5.37 8.56 -2.40
CA HIS A 66 -5.34 7.11 -2.24
C HIS A 66 -4.29 6.47 -3.16
N ALA A 67 -4.33 6.79 -4.46
CA ALA A 67 -3.39 6.23 -5.43
C ALA A 67 -1.94 6.59 -5.11
N ALA A 68 -1.65 7.86 -4.81
CA ALA A 68 -0.31 8.32 -4.47
C ALA A 68 0.23 7.62 -3.21
N LEU A 69 -0.58 7.58 -2.15
CA LEU A 69 -0.18 6.96 -0.90
C LEU A 69 -0.05 5.44 -1.03
N GLY A 70 -0.94 4.80 -1.81
CA GLY A 70 -0.86 3.38 -2.13
C GLY A 70 0.43 3.02 -2.87
N VAL A 71 0.84 3.82 -3.85
CA VAL A 71 2.11 3.64 -4.57
C VAL A 71 3.30 3.79 -3.61
N ILE A 72 3.30 4.82 -2.75
CA ILE A 72 4.36 5.00 -1.73
C ILE A 72 4.44 3.79 -0.79
N ALA A 73 3.29 3.31 -0.32
CA ALA A 73 3.21 2.16 0.58
C ALA A 73 3.68 0.86 -0.09
N GLU A 74 3.30 0.65 -1.36
CA GLU A 74 3.70 -0.53 -2.14
C GLU A 74 5.19 -0.53 -2.45
N ILE A 75 5.74 0.60 -2.92
CA ILE A 75 7.19 0.76 -3.14
C ILE A 75 7.95 0.53 -1.83
N GLY A 76 7.46 1.08 -0.71
CA GLY A 76 8.05 0.85 0.60
C GLY A 76 8.03 -0.62 1.01
N GLY A 77 6.92 -1.33 0.74
CA GLY A 77 6.79 -2.77 0.98
C GLY A 77 7.77 -3.60 0.14
N LEU A 78 7.85 -3.33 -1.17
CA LEU A 78 8.80 -3.98 -2.07
C LEU A 78 10.25 -3.69 -1.69
N TYR A 79 10.56 -2.45 -1.30
CA TYR A 79 11.89 -2.08 -0.80
C TYR A 79 12.26 -2.91 0.44
N ILE A 80 11.38 -3.03 1.43
CA ILE A 80 11.63 -3.86 2.62
C ILE A 80 11.81 -5.33 2.23
N LEU A 81 10.99 -5.85 1.32
CA LEU A 81 11.07 -7.24 0.86
C LEU A 81 12.40 -7.54 0.17
N LEU A 82 12.86 -6.64 -0.70
CA LEU A 82 14.16 -6.77 -1.38
C LEU A 82 15.32 -6.61 -0.39
N ALA A 83 15.25 -5.63 0.51
CA ALA A 83 16.33 -5.31 1.45
C ALA A 83 16.50 -6.36 2.56
N ALA A 84 15.41 -6.95 3.04
CA ALA A 84 15.42 -7.91 4.14
C ALA A 84 15.39 -9.37 3.67
N GLY A 85 14.79 -9.64 2.50
CA GLY A 85 14.55 -10.99 1.99
C GLY A 85 15.53 -11.45 0.92
N THR A 86 16.31 -10.55 0.32
CA THR A 86 17.23 -10.88 -0.78
C THR A 86 18.59 -10.22 -0.62
N SER A 87 19.58 -10.66 -1.41
CA SER A 87 20.89 -10.03 -1.53
C SER A 87 21.01 -9.11 -2.76
N LEU A 88 19.88 -8.78 -3.41
CA LEU A 88 19.88 -8.02 -4.67
C LEU A 88 20.26 -6.55 -4.49
N LEU A 89 19.98 -5.97 -3.31
CA LEU A 89 20.28 -4.57 -3.07
C LEU A 89 21.76 -4.36 -2.70
N PRO A 90 22.44 -3.38 -3.33
CA PRO A 90 23.81 -3.03 -2.97
C PRO A 90 23.91 -2.58 -1.51
N ARG A 91 25.09 -2.74 -0.91
CA ARG A 91 25.31 -2.49 0.53
C ARG A 91 24.87 -1.08 1.00
N ARG A 92 24.90 -0.10 0.09
CA ARG A 92 24.47 1.30 0.33
C ARG A 92 22.96 1.47 0.53
N LEU A 93 22.14 0.55 0.01
CA LEU A 93 20.68 0.59 0.10
C LEU A 93 20.11 -0.35 1.18
N ARG A 94 20.98 -0.99 1.98
CA ARG A 94 20.54 -1.88 3.06
C ARG A 94 19.78 -1.10 4.12
N LEU A 95 18.69 -1.71 4.59
CA LEU A 95 17.91 -1.18 5.70
C LEU A 95 18.75 -1.15 6.98
N THR A 96 18.85 0.01 7.62
CA THR A 96 19.54 0.17 8.91
C THR A 96 18.55 0.19 10.08
N ARG A 97 17.36 0.79 9.89
CA ARG A 97 16.32 0.95 10.92
C ARG A 97 15.06 0.12 10.61
N TYR A 98 15.19 -1.21 10.62
CA TYR A 98 14.11 -2.15 10.29
C TYR A 98 12.76 -1.82 10.94
N LYS A 99 12.74 -1.67 12.27
CA LYS A 99 11.49 -1.43 13.01
C LYS A 99 10.81 -0.12 12.62
N LEU A 100 11.58 0.94 12.37
CA LEU A 100 11.04 2.25 12.00
C LEU A 100 10.40 2.17 10.61
N TRP A 101 11.14 1.65 9.63
CA TRP A 101 10.64 1.49 8.26
C TRP A 101 9.39 0.62 8.20
N MET A 102 9.38 -0.53 8.88
CA MET A 102 8.20 -1.40 8.95
C MET A 102 6.98 -0.67 9.53
N ARG A 103 7.16 0.16 10.57
CA ARG A 103 6.06 0.94 11.17
C ARG A 103 5.55 2.04 10.24
N ILE A 104 6.45 2.78 9.59
CA ILE A 104 6.10 3.83 8.63
C ILE A 104 5.31 3.21 7.47
N VAL A 105 5.81 2.12 6.89
CA VAL A 105 5.15 1.43 5.79
C VAL A 105 3.79 0.88 6.23
N LEU A 106 3.68 0.27 7.42
CA LEU A 106 2.40 -0.19 7.95
C LEU A 106 1.40 0.96 8.15
N ALA A 107 1.84 2.11 8.64
CA ALA A 107 0.99 3.29 8.82
C ALA A 107 0.53 3.86 7.47
N ALA A 108 1.44 4.00 6.50
CA ALA A 108 1.12 4.43 5.15
C ALA A 108 0.10 3.49 4.49
N TRP A 109 0.27 2.18 4.67
CA TRP A 109 -0.67 1.17 4.21
C TRP A 109 -2.07 1.30 4.81
N TRP A 110 -2.16 1.50 6.12
CA TRP A 110 -3.45 1.70 6.78
C TRP A 110 -4.14 2.98 6.32
N LEU A 111 -3.39 4.07 6.18
CA LEU A 111 -3.92 5.32 5.67
C LEU A 111 -4.38 5.18 4.20
N ALA A 112 -3.64 4.44 3.37
CA ALA A 112 -4.06 4.12 2.00
C ALA A 112 -5.34 3.28 1.98
N LEU A 113 -5.47 2.27 2.85
CA LEU A 113 -6.69 1.45 2.96
C LEU A 113 -7.90 2.30 3.38
N LEU A 114 -7.74 3.19 4.36
CA LEU A 114 -8.81 4.10 4.80
C LEU A 114 -9.25 5.04 3.68
N LEU A 115 -8.31 5.62 2.94
CA LEU A 115 -8.61 6.44 1.76
C LEU A 115 -9.29 5.63 0.64
N GLY A 116 -8.90 4.36 0.47
CA GLY A 116 -9.53 3.46 -0.49
C GLY A 116 -11.00 3.18 -0.12
N LEU A 117 -11.26 2.93 1.17
CA LEU A 117 -12.61 2.77 1.69
C LEU A 117 -13.44 4.06 1.53
N ALA A 118 -12.86 5.22 1.82
CA ALA A 118 -13.51 6.51 1.63
C ALA A 118 -13.84 6.77 0.14
N THR A 119 -12.94 6.40 -0.76
CA THR A 119 -13.17 6.49 -2.21
C THR A 119 -14.32 5.58 -2.62
N TYR A 120 -14.32 4.33 -2.17
CA TYR A 120 -15.40 3.38 -2.46
C TYR A 120 -16.75 3.86 -1.94
N ALA A 121 -16.80 4.28 -0.68
CA ALA A 121 -18.02 4.82 -0.06
C ALA A 121 -18.55 6.01 -0.85
N ARG A 122 -17.68 6.97 -1.22
CA ARG A 122 -18.12 8.15 -1.98
C ARG A 122 -18.61 7.83 -3.39
N TRP A 123 -18.11 6.76 -4.00
CA TRP A 123 -18.39 6.35 -5.38
C TRP A 123 -19.64 5.49 -5.51
N TYR A 124 -19.91 4.64 -4.52
CA TYR A 124 -20.95 3.60 -4.61
C TYR A 124 -22.04 3.71 -3.56
N VAL A 125 -21.85 4.49 -2.49
CA VAL A 125 -22.90 4.71 -1.48
C VAL A 125 -23.58 6.05 -1.78
N PRO A 126 -24.88 6.05 -2.16
CA PRO A 126 -25.64 7.28 -2.32
C PRO A 126 -25.67 8.02 -0.99
N LEU A 127 -25.32 9.31 -0.99
CA LEU A 127 -25.63 10.20 0.12
C LEU A 127 -27.15 10.35 0.13
N ARG A 128 -27.80 9.80 1.16
CA ARG A 128 -29.22 10.06 1.45
C ARG A 128 -29.39 11.46 1.98
#